data_AF-A0A7S2G2G3-F1
#
_entry.id   AF-A0A7S2G2G3-F1
#
_cell.length_a   1.000
_cell.length_b   1.000
_cell.length_c   1.000
_cell.angle_alpha   90.00
_cell.angle_beta   90.00
_cell.angle_gamma   90.00
#
_symmetry.space_group_name_H-M   'P 1'
#
loop_
_entity.id
_entity.type
_entity.pdbx_description
1 polymer ?
#
loop_
_entity_poly.entity_id
_entity_poly.type
_entity_poly.pdbx_seq_one_letter_code
_entity_poly.pdbx_strand_id
1 'polypeptide(L)'
;DLKIHGLLAELGRWKDADADLTAAELFLDRLPRIAQTNPYLYQARSGARMRLGRWTDAAEDAIEAAQQFALIGDKVRATIATGDAALALYGSEDREDAVSKMLTVFKGKGIPSSNNPDDVPLLQDLSRTDAELHLAYAADLLARQGERAKAEAQWESGCIRLEAYVADTAGRALAFEFKEPLDSVRLPSAGSTQPDSTTDFFSGSMDSVGEEVNGFKSKLADELYKKARASPITPKLLGLPSDSPFLTQRPGQQYYYYKIGAEGGERRDTTSAAAVAMASRVDVSTQGRLSCEKFRDSSWVEVNRPLWPPNLRDSLIAFDKAIPPKPLVMPQRGSPLSRGELDTLR
;
A
#
# COMPACT_ATOMS: atom_id res chain seq x y z
N ASP A 1 17.11 -4.81 -35.97
CA ASP A 1 16.18 -3.71 -36.30
C ASP A 1 14.97 -3.59 -35.38
N LEU A 2 14.12 -4.62 -35.19
CA LEU A 2 12.94 -4.53 -34.31
C LEU A 2 13.23 -4.20 -32.82
N LYS A 3 14.35 -4.68 -32.25
CA LYS A 3 14.77 -4.32 -30.87
C LYS A 3 15.19 -2.85 -30.72
N ILE A 4 15.74 -2.25 -31.78
CA ILE A 4 16.23 -0.87 -31.75
C ILE A 4 15.04 0.11 -31.78
N HIS A 5 14.01 -0.19 -32.57
CA HIS A 5 12.79 0.62 -32.61
C HIS A 5 12.00 0.58 -31.29
N GLY A 6 11.97 -0.56 -30.59
CA GLY A 6 11.37 -0.66 -29.24
C GLY A 6 12.10 0.20 -28.21
N LEU A 7 13.44 0.14 -28.20
CA LEU A 7 14.27 0.95 -27.31
C LEU A 7 14.15 2.45 -27.59
N LEU A 8 14.06 2.87 -28.86
CA LEU A 8 13.88 4.28 -29.23
C LEU A 8 12.49 4.82 -28.83
N ALA A 9 11.44 3.99 -28.92
CA ALA A 9 10.10 4.35 -28.45
C ALA A 9 10.01 4.43 -26.92
N GLU A 10 10.72 3.54 -26.20
CA GLU A 10 10.88 3.63 -24.75
C GLU A 10 11.70 4.87 -24.35
N LEU A 11 12.83 5.14 -25.00
CA LEU A 11 13.61 6.37 -24.81
C LEU A 11 12.79 7.64 -25.07
N GLY A 12 11.89 7.63 -26.05
CA GLY A 12 10.94 8.72 -26.29
C GLY A 12 9.98 8.92 -25.11
N ARG A 13 9.33 7.84 -24.66
CA ARG A 13 8.42 7.87 -23.49
C ARG A 13 9.12 8.31 -22.20
N TRP A 14 10.36 7.88 -21.99
CA TRP A 14 11.15 8.31 -20.83
C TRP A 14 11.52 9.79 -20.89
N LYS A 15 11.84 10.32 -22.07
CA LYS A 15 12.10 11.76 -22.25
C LYS A 15 10.85 12.61 -22.06
N ASP A 16 9.71 12.14 -22.55
CA ASP A 16 8.44 12.82 -22.34
C ASP A 16 8.05 12.80 -20.85
N ALA A 17 8.24 11.67 -20.16
CA ALA A 17 8.05 11.57 -18.72
C ALA A 17 9.02 12.45 -17.91
N ASP A 18 10.29 12.55 -18.33
CA ASP A 18 11.31 13.42 -17.72
C ASP A 18 10.99 14.91 -17.93
N ALA A 19 10.54 15.26 -19.12
CA ALA A 19 10.05 16.60 -19.45
C ALA A 19 8.79 16.95 -18.65
N ASP A 20 7.86 16.01 -18.49
CA ASP A 20 6.65 16.16 -17.69
C ASP A 20 6.98 16.31 -16.19
N LEU A 21 7.95 15.53 -15.67
CA LEU A 21 8.43 15.66 -14.29
C LEU A 21 9.13 16.99 -14.04
N THR A 22 9.95 17.44 -14.99
CA THR A 22 10.61 18.76 -14.94
C THR A 22 9.57 19.88 -15.00
N ALA A 23 8.57 19.77 -15.86
CA ALA A 23 7.48 20.74 -15.95
C ALA A 23 6.63 20.75 -14.66
N ALA A 24 6.38 19.58 -14.06
CA ALA A 24 5.67 19.44 -12.79
C ALA A 24 6.47 20.09 -11.64
N GLU A 25 7.78 19.87 -11.56
CA GLU A 25 8.65 20.53 -10.59
C GLU A 25 8.61 22.06 -10.75
N LEU A 26 8.79 22.56 -11.97
CA LEU A 26 8.72 23.99 -12.26
C LEU A 26 7.35 24.59 -11.93
N PHE A 27 6.27 23.84 -12.13
CA PHE A 27 4.93 24.24 -11.71
C PHE A 27 4.84 24.34 -10.19
N LEU A 28 5.33 23.34 -9.46
CA LEU A 28 5.33 23.30 -7.99
C LEU A 28 6.13 24.46 -7.39
N ASP A 29 7.29 24.79 -7.96
CA ASP A 29 8.14 25.89 -7.48
C ASP A 29 7.54 27.28 -7.73
N ARG A 30 6.65 27.42 -8.73
CA ARG A 30 5.96 28.68 -9.05
C ARG A 30 4.73 28.95 -8.19
N LEU A 31 4.29 27.99 -7.38
CA LEU A 31 3.14 28.18 -6.50
C LEU A 31 3.44 29.26 -5.46
N PRO A 32 2.45 30.07 -5.05
CA PRO A 32 2.64 31.12 -4.06
C PRO A 32 3.13 30.55 -2.72
N ARG A 33 3.88 31.32 -1.93
CA ARG A 33 4.51 30.86 -0.67
C ARG A 33 3.58 30.12 0.30
N ILE A 34 2.30 30.50 0.37
CA ILE A 34 1.29 29.83 1.22
C ILE A 34 1.01 28.40 0.73
N ALA A 35 1.04 28.18 -0.58
CA ALA A 35 0.95 26.84 -1.13
C ALA A 35 2.26 26.07 -0.91
N GLN A 36 3.43 26.73 -0.96
CA GLN A 36 4.73 26.08 -0.76
C GLN A 36 4.92 25.47 0.63
N THR A 37 4.18 25.90 1.66
CA THR A 37 4.21 25.29 3.00
C THR A 37 3.30 24.06 3.14
N ASN A 38 2.67 23.61 2.05
CA ASN A 38 1.77 22.46 2.08
C ASN A 38 2.59 21.15 2.09
N PRO A 39 2.46 20.29 3.13
CA PRO A 39 3.22 19.03 3.24
C PRO A 39 3.07 18.09 2.04
N TYR A 40 1.90 18.11 1.39
CA TYR A 40 1.63 17.29 0.21
C TYR A 40 2.46 17.73 -1.01
N LEU A 41 2.75 19.03 -1.13
CA LEU A 41 3.58 19.54 -2.21
C LEU A 41 5.05 19.20 -1.98
N TYR A 42 5.54 19.32 -0.74
CA TYR A 42 6.89 18.86 -0.40
C TYR A 42 7.07 17.38 -0.74
N GLN A 43 6.12 16.52 -0.34
CA GLN A 43 6.18 15.10 -0.66
C GLN A 43 6.18 14.83 -2.18
N ALA A 44 5.30 15.50 -2.93
CA ALA A 44 5.23 15.36 -4.39
C ALA A 44 6.51 15.84 -5.08
N ARG A 45 7.06 16.98 -4.64
CA ARG A 45 8.29 17.56 -5.19
C ARG A 45 9.51 16.70 -4.88
N SER A 46 9.61 16.17 -3.66
CA SER A 46 10.64 15.20 -3.29
C SER A 46 10.63 14.00 -4.24
N GLY A 47 9.47 13.35 -4.42
CA GLY A 47 9.35 12.20 -5.32
C GLY A 47 9.68 12.53 -6.78
N ALA A 48 9.36 13.73 -7.26
CA ALA A 48 9.76 14.18 -8.59
C ALA A 48 11.29 14.34 -8.69
N ARG A 49 11.90 15.03 -7.72
CA ARG A 49 13.35 15.26 -7.65
C ARG A 49 14.16 13.97 -7.51
N MET A 50 13.68 12.99 -6.75
CA MET A 50 14.29 11.65 -6.70
C MET A 50 14.33 10.98 -8.08
N ARG A 51 13.23 11.04 -8.84
CA ARG A 51 13.17 10.48 -10.21
C ARG A 51 14.10 11.21 -11.19
N LEU A 52 14.30 12.51 -10.98
CA LEU A 52 15.25 13.34 -11.74
C LEU A 52 16.70 13.20 -11.25
N GLY A 53 16.96 12.39 -10.21
CA GLY A 53 18.29 12.22 -9.63
C GLY A 53 18.81 13.43 -8.83
N ARG A 54 17.94 14.39 -8.48
CA ARG A 54 18.26 15.55 -7.63
C ARG A 54 18.11 15.20 -6.16
N TRP A 55 19.00 14.33 -5.68
CA TRP A 55 18.88 13.69 -4.37
C TRP A 55 18.94 14.65 -3.18
N THR A 56 19.82 15.66 -3.23
CA THR A 56 19.94 16.65 -2.15
C THR A 56 18.64 17.46 -1.99
N ASP A 57 18.14 18.04 -3.09
CA ASP A 57 16.89 18.81 -3.08
C ASP A 57 15.68 17.94 -2.70
N ALA A 58 15.69 16.66 -3.12
CA ALA A 58 14.67 15.69 -2.73
C ALA A 58 14.69 15.39 -1.24
N ALA A 59 15.88 15.30 -0.63
CA ALA A 59 16.05 15.03 0.79
C ALA A 59 15.51 16.18 1.63
N GLU A 60 15.83 17.43 1.26
CA GLU A 60 15.29 18.62 1.92
C GLU A 60 13.76 18.63 1.91
N ASP A 61 13.16 18.38 0.74
CA ASP A 61 11.70 18.30 0.61
C ASP A 61 11.07 17.18 1.43
N ALA A 62 11.65 15.98 1.42
CA ALA A 62 11.11 14.86 2.19
C ALA A 62 11.21 15.10 3.70
N ILE A 63 12.30 15.70 4.16
CA ILE A 63 12.48 16.09 5.57
C ILE A 63 11.42 17.12 5.97
N GLU A 64 11.22 18.16 5.16
CA GLU A 64 10.21 19.19 5.42
C GLU A 64 8.80 18.59 5.38
N ALA A 65 8.49 17.74 4.40
CA ALA A 65 7.23 17.01 4.33
C ALA A 65 6.98 16.20 5.62
N ALA A 66 7.97 15.45 6.09
CA ALA A 66 7.86 14.65 7.30
C ALA A 66 7.57 15.52 8.54
N GLN A 67 8.25 16.66 8.68
CA GLN A 67 8.03 17.61 9.77
C GLN A 67 6.63 18.23 9.70
N GLN A 68 6.21 18.71 8.53
CA GLN A 68 4.92 19.35 8.34
C GLN A 68 3.75 18.37 8.55
N PHE A 69 3.87 17.11 8.07
CA PHE A 69 2.88 16.07 8.37
C PHE A 69 2.81 15.75 9.87
N ALA A 70 3.96 15.71 10.55
CA ALA A 70 3.99 15.51 12.00
C ALA A 70 3.31 16.65 12.76
N LEU A 71 3.50 17.90 12.32
CA LEU A 71 2.87 19.09 12.93
C LEU A 71 1.34 19.06 12.82
N ILE A 72 0.78 18.59 11.70
CA ILE A 72 -0.67 18.46 11.53
C ILE A 72 -1.24 17.15 12.10
N GLY A 73 -0.40 16.31 12.70
CA GLY A 73 -0.81 15.03 13.30
C GLY A 73 -1.01 13.87 12.32
N ASP A 74 -0.65 14.02 11.04
CA ASP A 74 -0.68 12.94 10.05
C ASP A 74 0.57 12.08 10.17
N LYS A 75 0.54 11.19 11.15
CA LYS A 75 1.68 10.31 11.45
C LYS A 75 2.00 9.35 10.31
N VAL A 76 1.01 8.91 9.50
CA VAL A 76 1.26 7.90 8.46
C VAL A 76 2.08 8.53 7.34
N ARG A 77 1.66 9.71 6.88
CA ARG A 77 2.40 10.46 5.86
C ARG A 77 3.73 10.97 6.37
N ALA A 78 3.82 11.38 7.64
CA ALA A 78 5.10 11.74 8.25
C ALA A 78 6.11 10.60 8.20
N THR A 79 5.68 9.37 8.51
CA THR A 79 6.55 8.18 8.44
C THR A 79 6.90 7.80 7.01
N ILE A 80 5.96 7.86 6.05
CA ILE A 80 6.25 7.63 4.63
C ILE A 80 7.29 8.65 4.13
N ALA A 81 7.07 9.95 4.40
CA ALA A 81 8.00 11.02 4.03
C ALA A 81 9.36 10.86 4.73
N THR A 82 9.41 10.33 5.95
CA THR A 82 10.68 9.97 6.62
C THR A 82 11.41 8.85 5.86
N GLY A 83 10.67 7.88 5.31
CA GLY A 83 11.23 6.85 4.44
C GLY A 83 11.74 7.41 3.10
N ASP A 84 10.98 8.31 2.49
CA ASP A 84 11.41 9.02 1.28
C ASP A 84 12.70 9.83 1.55
N ALA A 85 12.77 10.51 2.71
CA ALA A 85 13.97 11.23 3.14
C ALA A 85 15.16 10.28 3.32
N ALA A 86 14.95 9.09 3.88
CA ALA A 86 16.01 8.11 4.04
C ALA A 86 16.62 7.71 2.68
N LEU A 87 15.79 7.44 1.68
CA LEU A 87 16.25 7.08 0.33
C LEU A 87 16.92 8.27 -0.37
N ALA A 88 16.36 9.47 -0.24
CA ALA A 88 16.93 10.67 -0.83
C ALA A 88 18.29 11.05 -0.23
N LEU A 89 18.42 11.00 1.10
CA LEU A 89 19.70 11.19 1.81
C LEU A 89 20.72 10.14 1.40
N TYR A 90 20.30 8.89 1.22
CA TYR A 90 21.19 7.84 0.72
C TYR A 90 21.72 8.21 -0.67
N GLY A 91 20.85 8.70 -1.56
CA GLY A 91 21.22 9.16 -2.90
C GLY A 91 22.10 10.40 -2.93
N SER A 92 21.97 11.30 -1.94
CA SER A 92 22.84 12.46 -1.78
C SER A 92 24.14 12.15 -1.04
N GLU A 93 24.44 10.87 -0.82
CA GLU A 93 25.61 10.35 -0.11
C GLU A 93 25.68 10.67 1.39
N ASP A 94 24.62 11.24 1.97
CA ASP A 94 24.49 11.47 3.41
C ASP A 94 23.98 10.20 4.11
N ARG A 95 24.86 9.21 4.18
CA ARG A 95 24.46 7.85 4.56
C ARG A 95 24.18 7.69 6.05
N GLU A 96 24.84 8.46 6.90
CA GLU A 96 24.61 8.40 8.35
C GLU A 96 23.20 8.89 8.69
N ASP A 97 22.79 10.02 8.12
CA ASP A 97 21.44 10.53 8.29
C ASP A 97 20.42 9.63 7.58
N ALA A 98 20.74 9.09 6.40
CA ALA A 98 19.88 8.11 5.73
C ALA A 98 19.56 6.91 6.63
N VAL A 99 20.59 6.27 7.21
CA VAL A 99 20.42 5.14 8.13
C VAL A 99 19.65 5.56 9.38
N SER A 100 19.93 6.74 9.94
CA SER A 100 19.18 7.29 11.08
C SER A 100 17.68 7.42 10.78
N LYS A 101 17.31 7.88 9.58
CA LYS A 101 15.90 7.93 9.14
C LYS A 101 15.30 6.54 8.92
N MET A 102 16.04 5.59 8.34
CA MET A 102 15.59 4.19 8.23
C MET A 102 15.24 3.60 9.60
N LEU A 103 16.16 3.74 10.56
CA LEU A 103 15.96 3.27 11.94
C LEU A 103 14.78 3.98 12.62
N THR A 104 14.53 5.25 12.29
CA THR A 104 13.36 5.98 12.79
C THR A 104 12.06 5.36 12.29
N VAL A 105 11.99 4.98 11.00
CA VAL A 105 10.83 4.26 10.44
C VAL A 105 10.65 2.91 11.12
N PHE A 106 11.73 2.13 11.31
CA PHE A 106 11.66 0.81 11.95
C PHE A 106 11.21 0.88 13.43
N LYS A 107 11.50 1.98 14.13
CA LYS A 107 11.03 2.22 15.50
C LYS A 107 9.54 2.55 15.55
N GLY A 108 8.97 3.07 14.46
CA GLY A 108 7.54 3.40 14.34
C GLY A 108 6.60 2.19 14.20
N LYS A 109 7.08 0.95 14.38
CA LYS A 109 6.30 -0.28 14.14
C LYS A 109 4.89 -0.25 14.76
N GLY A 110 3.91 -0.62 13.94
CA GLY A 110 2.51 -0.74 14.36
C GLY A 110 1.79 0.60 14.62
N ILE A 111 2.46 1.72 14.36
CA ILE A 111 1.91 3.06 14.51
C ILE A 111 2.24 3.85 13.23
N PRO A 112 1.22 4.33 12.49
CA PRO A 112 -0.18 4.41 12.90
C PRO A 112 -0.98 3.18 12.49
N SER A 113 -1.91 2.78 13.34
CA SER A 113 -3.04 1.93 12.91
C SER A 113 -4.24 2.84 12.68
N SER A 114 -4.95 2.62 11.58
CA SER A 114 -6.20 3.30 11.30
C SER A 114 -7.31 2.27 11.09
N ASN A 115 -8.48 2.58 11.62
CA ASN A 115 -9.72 1.85 11.37
C ASN A 115 -10.54 2.49 10.23
N ASN A 116 -10.09 3.61 9.68
CA ASN A 116 -10.71 4.26 8.53
C ASN A 116 -10.30 3.53 7.23
N PRO A 117 -11.25 3.06 6.41
CA PRO A 117 -10.95 2.37 5.15
C PRO A 117 -10.26 3.28 4.14
N ASP A 118 -10.53 4.59 4.21
CA ASP A 118 -9.94 5.56 3.30
C ASP A 118 -8.41 5.65 3.54
N ASP A 119 -7.92 5.20 4.69
CA ASP A 119 -6.50 5.15 5.03
C ASP A 119 -5.84 3.83 4.59
N VAL A 120 -6.60 2.84 4.08
CA VAL A 120 -6.04 1.54 3.65
C VAL A 120 -4.94 1.70 2.61
N PRO A 121 -5.13 2.46 1.51
CA PRO A 121 -4.05 2.65 0.53
C PRO A 121 -2.80 3.26 1.16
N LEU A 122 -2.99 4.18 2.12
CA LEU A 122 -1.89 4.85 2.79
C LEU A 122 -1.14 3.92 3.76
N LEU A 123 -1.85 3.05 4.48
CA LEU A 123 -1.25 2.01 5.32
C LEU A 123 -0.52 0.95 4.49
N GLN A 124 -1.03 0.66 3.30
CA GLN A 124 -0.38 -0.22 2.33
C GLN A 124 0.92 0.40 1.82
N ASP A 125 0.91 1.68 1.43
CA ASP A 125 2.12 2.42 1.07
C ASP A 125 3.14 2.45 2.20
N LEU A 126 2.72 2.72 3.44
CA LEU A 126 3.61 2.66 4.61
C LEU A 126 4.23 1.26 4.77
N SER A 127 3.42 0.20 4.64
CA SER A 127 3.88 -1.18 4.77
C SER A 127 4.89 -1.55 3.68
N ARG A 128 4.68 -1.09 2.45
CA ARG A 128 5.63 -1.23 1.35
C ARG A 128 6.93 -0.47 1.66
N THR A 129 6.83 0.80 2.03
CA THR A 129 8.00 1.64 2.35
C THR A 129 8.84 1.01 3.45
N ASP A 130 8.23 0.55 4.54
CA ASP A 130 8.93 -0.14 5.63
C ASP A 130 9.65 -1.43 5.15
N ALA A 131 8.98 -2.25 4.35
CA ALA A 131 9.58 -3.46 3.77
C ALA A 131 10.79 -3.12 2.88
N GLU A 132 10.66 -2.12 2.01
CA GLU A 132 11.71 -1.68 1.10
C GLU A 132 12.91 -1.09 1.86
N LEU A 133 12.67 -0.30 2.91
CA LEU A 133 13.75 0.25 3.73
C LEU A 133 14.54 -0.84 4.48
N HIS A 134 13.88 -1.93 4.91
CA HIS A 134 14.58 -3.08 5.48
C HIS A 134 15.54 -3.73 4.46
N LEU A 135 15.12 -3.84 3.20
CA LEU A 135 15.98 -4.36 2.12
C LEU A 135 17.13 -3.39 1.81
N ALA A 136 16.85 -2.09 1.78
CA ALA A 136 17.86 -1.05 1.58
C ALA A 136 18.91 -1.06 2.70
N TYR A 137 18.47 -1.13 3.95
CA TYR A 137 19.35 -1.18 5.11
C TYR A 137 20.19 -2.46 5.16
N ALA A 138 19.62 -3.60 4.77
CA ALA A 138 20.36 -4.85 4.64
C ALA A 138 21.50 -4.75 3.62
N ALA A 139 21.25 -4.13 2.47
CA ALA A 139 22.26 -3.89 1.45
C ALA A 139 23.39 -2.99 1.98
N ASP A 140 23.04 -1.91 2.69
CA ASP A 140 24.02 -1.01 3.30
C ASP A 140 24.90 -1.68 4.37
N LEU A 141 24.29 -2.43 5.29
CA LEU A 141 24.98 -3.18 6.35
C LEU A 141 26.06 -4.09 5.78
N LEU A 142 25.76 -4.79 4.70
CA LEU A 142 26.74 -5.68 4.08
C LEU A 142 27.81 -4.90 3.32
N ALA A 143 27.40 -3.95 2.48
CA ALA A 143 28.31 -3.24 1.59
C ALA A 143 29.32 -2.36 2.35
N ARG A 144 28.91 -1.72 3.45
CA ARG A 144 29.77 -0.80 4.21
C ARG A 144 30.39 -1.43 5.45
N GLN A 145 29.58 -2.13 6.23
CA GLN A 145 29.98 -2.57 7.57
C GLN A 145 30.51 -4.00 7.55
N GLY A 146 30.32 -4.73 6.44
CA GLY A 146 30.64 -6.15 6.35
C GLY A 146 29.82 -7.01 7.33
N GLU A 147 28.73 -6.46 7.89
CA GLU A 147 27.93 -7.10 8.93
C GLU A 147 26.95 -8.11 8.34
N ARG A 148 27.49 -9.18 7.76
CA ARG A 148 26.72 -10.18 7.02
C ARG A 148 25.54 -10.74 7.80
N ALA A 149 25.74 -11.10 9.08
CA ALA A 149 24.68 -11.70 9.89
C ALA A 149 23.49 -10.73 10.12
N LYS A 150 23.78 -9.44 10.37
CA LYS A 150 22.73 -8.43 10.54
C LYS A 150 22.06 -8.12 9.20
N ALA A 151 22.84 -8.03 8.12
CA ALA A 151 22.31 -7.85 6.77
C ALA A 151 21.34 -8.97 6.37
N GLU A 152 21.70 -10.24 6.60
CA GLU A 152 20.81 -11.39 6.35
C GLU A 152 19.52 -11.29 7.17
N ALA A 153 19.60 -10.90 8.44
CA ALA A 153 18.42 -10.77 9.31
C ALA A 153 17.50 -9.60 8.89
N GLN A 154 18.06 -8.47 8.48
CA GLN A 154 17.29 -7.33 7.96
C GLN A 154 16.64 -7.67 6.62
N TRP A 155 17.37 -8.36 5.74
CA TRP A 155 16.85 -8.79 4.45
C TRP A 155 15.65 -9.73 4.63
N GLU A 156 15.78 -10.73 5.50
CA GLU A 156 14.69 -11.65 5.82
C GLU A 156 13.46 -10.91 6.37
N SER A 157 13.66 -9.96 7.29
CA SER A 157 12.58 -9.10 7.80
C SER A 157 11.89 -8.32 6.68
N GLY A 158 12.66 -7.68 5.79
CA GLY A 158 12.12 -6.97 4.64
C GLY A 158 11.33 -7.88 3.70
N CYS A 159 11.82 -9.09 3.44
CA CYS A 159 11.12 -10.07 2.60
C CYS A 159 9.77 -10.50 3.17
N ILE A 160 9.72 -10.82 4.47
CA ILE A 160 8.46 -11.25 5.08
C ILE A 160 7.43 -10.13 5.00
N ARG A 161 7.84 -8.88 5.21
CA ARG A 161 6.98 -7.69 5.12
C ARG A 161 6.50 -7.42 3.70
N LEU A 162 7.39 -7.56 2.72
CA LEU A 162 7.05 -7.39 1.31
C LEU A 162 6.06 -8.45 0.84
N GLU A 163 6.28 -9.72 1.17
CA GLU A 163 5.34 -10.79 0.83
C GLU A 163 3.99 -10.62 1.56
N ALA A 164 4.00 -10.13 2.81
CA ALA A 164 2.77 -9.78 3.52
C ALA A 164 1.99 -8.66 2.80
N TYR A 165 2.68 -7.63 2.32
CA TYR A 165 2.08 -6.54 1.53
C TYR A 165 1.49 -7.05 0.20
N VAL A 166 2.22 -7.90 -0.52
CA VAL A 166 1.78 -8.48 -1.79
C VAL A 166 0.58 -9.39 -1.58
N ALA A 167 0.62 -10.23 -0.55
CA ALA A 167 -0.50 -11.06 -0.15
C ALA A 167 -1.72 -10.18 0.16
N ASP A 168 -1.57 -9.15 1.01
CA ASP A 168 -2.66 -8.23 1.39
C ASP A 168 -3.33 -7.60 0.18
N THR A 169 -2.53 -7.04 -0.72
CA THR A 169 -3.00 -6.40 -1.94
C THR A 169 -3.76 -7.39 -2.84
N ALA A 170 -3.23 -8.60 -3.02
CA ALA A 170 -3.87 -9.64 -3.80
C ALA A 170 -5.20 -10.11 -3.19
N GLY A 171 -5.27 -10.28 -1.87
CA GLY A 171 -6.51 -10.67 -1.19
C GLY A 171 -7.59 -9.60 -1.27
N ARG A 172 -7.23 -8.31 -1.24
CA ARG A 172 -8.18 -7.21 -1.45
C ARG A 172 -8.69 -7.13 -2.88
N ALA A 173 -7.81 -7.33 -3.86
CA ALA A 173 -8.21 -7.38 -5.27
C ALA A 173 -9.21 -8.52 -5.51
N LEU A 174 -8.96 -9.72 -4.97
CA LEU A 174 -9.91 -10.82 -5.03
C LEU A 174 -11.22 -10.48 -4.30
N ALA A 175 -11.16 -9.95 -3.07
CA ALA A 175 -12.37 -9.57 -2.34
C ALA A 175 -13.26 -8.58 -3.12
N PHE A 176 -12.67 -7.72 -3.96
CA PHE A 176 -13.40 -6.84 -4.87
C PHE A 176 -14.12 -7.61 -5.98
N GLU A 177 -13.38 -8.43 -6.74
CA GLU A 177 -13.88 -9.18 -7.88
C GLU A 177 -15.08 -10.07 -7.51
N PHE A 178 -15.05 -10.65 -6.32
CA PHE A 178 -16.13 -11.51 -5.84
C PHE A 178 -17.31 -10.75 -5.21
N LYS A 179 -17.17 -9.46 -4.88
CA LYS A 179 -18.24 -8.68 -4.25
C LYS A 179 -19.17 -8.01 -5.28
N GLU A 180 -18.68 -7.54 -6.42
CA GLU A 180 -19.52 -6.94 -7.48
C GLU A 180 -20.67 -7.87 -7.97
N PRO A 181 -20.48 -9.19 -8.13
CA PRO A 181 -21.56 -10.11 -8.50
C PRO A 181 -22.63 -10.24 -7.40
N LEU A 182 -22.26 -10.12 -6.13
CA LEU A 182 -23.18 -10.27 -4.99
C LEU A 182 -24.07 -9.04 -4.82
N ASP A 183 -23.50 -7.84 -5.00
CA ASP A 183 -24.26 -6.59 -4.90
C ASP A 183 -25.14 -6.35 -6.14
N SER A 184 -24.74 -6.83 -7.33
CA SER A 184 -25.60 -6.81 -8.53
C SER A 184 -26.79 -7.78 -8.48
N VAL A 185 -26.71 -8.82 -7.65
CA VAL A 185 -27.84 -9.73 -7.37
C VAL A 185 -28.78 -9.18 -6.27
N ARG A 186 -28.30 -8.27 -5.42
CA ARG A 186 -29.16 -7.46 -4.54
C ARG A 186 -29.88 -6.39 -5.38
N LEU A 187 -30.99 -6.78 -6.01
CA LEU A 187 -31.97 -5.82 -6.52
C LEU A 187 -32.35 -4.81 -5.41
N PRO A 188 -32.62 -3.53 -5.76
CA PRO A 188 -32.94 -2.51 -4.79
C PRO A 188 -34.08 -3.00 -3.91
N SER A 189 -33.82 -3.09 -2.60
CA SER A 189 -34.87 -3.20 -1.61
C SER A 189 -35.88 -2.12 -1.92
N ALA A 190 -37.14 -2.53 -2.13
CA ALA A 190 -38.26 -1.62 -2.30
C ALA A 190 -38.22 -0.53 -1.22
N GLY A 191 -38.61 0.68 -1.63
CA GLY A 191 -38.24 1.94 -1.02
C GLY A 191 -38.36 2.00 0.50
N SER A 192 -37.41 2.70 1.11
CA SER A 192 -37.63 3.33 2.41
C SER A 192 -38.67 4.45 2.22
N THR A 193 -39.95 4.09 2.27
CA THR A 193 -41.00 5.07 2.51
C THR A 193 -40.80 5.58 3.92
N GLN A 194 -40.41 6.84 4.08
CA GLN A 194 -40.59 7.55 5.34
C GLN A 194 -42.09 7.45 5.71
N PRO A 195 -42.44 7.10 6.96
CA PRO A 195 -43.81 7.23 7.39
C PRO A 195 -44.08 8.72 7.61
N ASP A 196 -44.55 9.40 6.56
CA ASP A 196 -45.33 10.62 6.77
C ASP A 196 -46.66 10.20 7.37
N SER A 197 -46.90 10.68 8.59
CA SER A 197 -48.18 10.58 9.25
C SER A 197 -49.22 11.32 8.43
N THR A 198 -50.12 10.62 7.77
CA THR A 198 -51.53 10.97 7.68
C THR A 198 -52.35 9.76 7.26
N THR A 199 -53.44 9.61 7.97
CA THR A 199 -54.41 8.53 7.94
C THR A 199 -55.14 8.39 6.60
N ASP A 200 -55.50 7.14 6.32
CA ASP A 200 -56.76 6.68 5.72
C ASP A 200 -56.89 6.35 4.21
N PHE A 201 -57.44 5.14 4.01
CA PHE A 201 -58.19 4.61 2.85
C PHE A 201 -57.43 4.13 1.60
N PHE A 202 -57.16 2.82 1.52
CA PHE A 202 -57.99 1.86 0.76
C PHE A 202 -57.47 0.42 0.92
N SER A 203 -58.36 -0.47 1.35
CA SER A 203 -58.21 -1.92 1.32
C SER A 203 -58.29 -2.45 -0.11
N GLY A 204 -57.27 -3.15 -0.57
CA GLY A 204 -57.26 -3.85 -1.86
C GLY A 204 -56.29 -5.03 -1.84
N SER A 205 -56.87 -6.24 -1.80
CA SER A 205 -56.23 -7.55 -1.77
C SER A 205 -55.17 -7.77 -2.87
N MET A 206 -53.96 -8.17 -2.48
CA MET A 206 -52.92 -8.76 -3.33
C MET A 206 -52.06 -9.77 -2.54
N ASP A 207 -52.70 -10.75 -1.91
CA ASP A 207 -52.03 -11.90 -1.30
C ASP A 207 -52.02 -13.08 -2.26
N SER A 208 -51.07 -13.16 -3.21
CA SER A 208 -50.82 -14.44 -3.91
C SER A 208 -49.55 -14.55 -4.78
N VAL A 209 -48.69 -13.52 -4.93
CA VAL A 209 -47.50 -13.60 -5.81
C VAL A 209 -46.16 -13.48 -5.04
N GLY A 210 -46.21 -13.30 -3.72
CA GLY A 210 -45.02 -13.05 -2.89
C GLY A 210 -44.26 -14.30 -2.41
N GLU A 211 -44.89 -15.48 -2.36
CA GLU A 211 -44.29 -16.64 -1.69
C GLU A 211 -43.33 -17.46 -2.57
N GLU A 212 -43.62 -17.66 -3.86
CA GLU A 212 -42.73 -18.41 -4.76
C GLU A 212 -41.45 -17.63 -5.09
N VAL A 213 -41.53 -16.30 -5.20
CA VAL A 213 -40.38 -15.45 -5.50
C VAL A 213 -39.45 -15.34 -4.28
N ASN A 214 -39.99 -15.33 -3.06
CA ASN A 214 -39.18 -15.31 -1.84
C ASN A 214 -38.55 -16.68 -1.54
N GLY A 215 -39.23 -17.79 -1.84
CA GLY A 215 -38.67 -19.14 -1.70
C GLY A 215 -37.55 -19.44 -2.72
N PHE A 216 -37.64 -18.93 -3.95
CA PHE A 216 -36.58 -19.08 -4.96
C PHE A 216 -35.36 -18.20 -4.64
N LYS A 217 -35.59 -16.97 -4.15
CA LYS A 217 -34.53 -16.05 -3.68
C LYS A 217 -33.77 -16.62 -2.50
N SER A 218 -34.44 -17.25 -1.52
CA SER A 218 -33.76 -17.85 -0.37
C SER A 218 -32.94 -19.08 -0.77
N LYS A 219 -33.44 -19.92 -1.69
CA LYS A 219 -32.73 -21.12 -2.15
C LYS A 219 -31.50 -20.79 -3.00
N LEU A 220 -31.59 -19.82 -3.91
CA LEU A 220 -30.43 -19.41 -4.71
C LEU A 220 -29.37 -18.70 -3.86
N ALA A 221 -29.79 -17.83 -2.93
CA ALA A 221 -28.89 -17.22 -1.98
C ALA A 221 -28.22 -18.25 -1.06
N ASP A 222 -28.97 -19.24 -0.56
CA ASP A 222 -28.42 -20.33 0.26
C ASP A 222 -27.50 -21.26 -0.54
N GLU A 223 -27.78 -21.55 -1.82
CA GLU A 223 -26.90 -22.34 -2.67
C GLU A 223 -25.61 -21.59 -3.02
N LEU A 224 -25.69 -20.30 -3.33
CA LEU A 224 -24.51 -19.46 -3.56
C LEU A 224 -23.70 -19.31 -2.28
N TYR A 225 -24.35 -19.15 -1.12
CA TYR A 225 -23.70 -19.08 0.18
C TYR A 225 -23.08 -20.43 0.58
N LYS A 226 -23.72 -21.57 0.27
CA LYS A 226 -23.15 -22.91 0.48
C LYS A 226 -22.00 -23.21 -0.49
N LYS A 227 -22.09 -22.84 -1.78
CA LYS A 227 -20.99 -22.97 -2.76
C LYS A 227 -19.80 -22.09 -2.40
N ALA A 228 -20.06 -20.86 -1.93
CA ALA A 228 -19.04 -20.02 -1.35
C ALA A 228 -18.45 -20.75 -0.13
N ARG A 229 -19.22 -21.10 0.90
CA ARG A 229 -18.69 -21.73 2.13
C ARG A 229 -17.99 -23.09 1.91
N ALA A 230 -18.37 -23.85 0.89
CA ALA A 230 -17.76 -25.13 0.52
C ALA A 230 -16.48 -24.98 -0.33
N SER A 231 -16.22 -23.79 -0.89
CA SER A 231 -14.94 -23.50 -1.54
C SER A 231 -13.85 -23.30 -0.48
N PRO A 232 -12.71 -24.00 -0.54
CA PRO A 232 -11.57 -23.80 0.35
C PRO A 232 -10.94 -22.39 0.24
N ILE A 233 -11.47 -21.55 -0.66
CA ILE A 233 -11.05 -20.18 -0.94
C ILE A 233 -11.89 -19.18 -0.14
N THR A 234 -13.08 -19.52 0.37
CA THR A 234 -14.04 -18.51 0.87
C THR A 234 -13.71 -17.94 2.26
N PRO A 235 -13.13 -18.71 3.20
CA PRO A 235 -12.50 -18.11 4.37
C PRO A 235 -11.28 -17.24 4.02
N LYS A 236 -10.65 -17.45 2.84
CA LYS A 236 -9.55 -16.62 2.32
C LYS A 236 -10.07 -15.37 1.56
N LEU A 237 -11.31 -15.41 1.06
CA LEU A 237 -11.97 -14.32 0.31
C LEU A 237 -12.53 -13.21 1.20
N LEU A 238 -12.71 -13.46 2.50
CA LEU A 238 -13.10 -12.46 3.50
C LEU A 238 -11.90 -11.88 4.27
N GLY A 239 -10.68 -12.17 3.81
CA GLY A 239 -9.45 -11.60 4.35
C GLY A 239 -8.37 -12.65 4.57
N LEU A 240 -7.56 -12.89 3.53
CA LEU A 240 -6.13 -13.28 3.53
C LEU A 240 -5.72 -14.54 4.31
N PRO A 241 -4.59 -15.18 3.98
CA PRO A 241 -4.02 -16.19 4.87
C PRO A 241 -3.74 -15.54 6.23
N SER A 242 -4.33 -16.10 7.28
CA SER A 242 -4.31 -15.62 8.68
C SER A 242 -2.92 -15.55 9.33
N ASP A 243 -1.88 -15.88 8.59
CA ASP A 243 -0.62 -16.35 9.16
C ASP A 243 0.45 -15.25 9.19
N SER A 244 0.27 -14.14 8.46
CA SER A 244 1.21 -13.02 8.52
C SER A 244 1.03 -12.17 9.78
N PRO A 245 2.06 -12.02 10.63
CA PRO A 245 2.00 -11.14 11.81
C PRO A 245 2.02 -9.64 11.45
N PHE A 246 2.25 -9.28 10.18
CA PHE A 246 2.39 -7.90 9.71
C PHE A 246 1.11 -7.33 9.09
N LEU A 247 0.02 -8.09 9.07
CA LEU A 247 -1.29 -7.58 8.67
C LEU A 247 -1.81 -6.62 9.76
N THR A 248 -1.78 -5.33 9.46
CA THR A 248 -2.25 -4.26 10.35
C THR A 248 -3.77 -4.19 10.47
N GLN A 249 -4.50 -4.85 9.57
CA GLN A 249 -5.96 -5.01 9.68
C GLN A 249 -6.32 -6.38 10.26
N ARG A 250 -7.13 -6.38 11.32
CA ARG A 250 -7.68 -7.59 11.94
C ARG A 250 -8.70 -8.24 10.98
N PRO A 251 -8.44 -9.44 10.43
CA PRO A 251 -9.42 -10.13 9.59
C PRO A 251 -10.65 -10.50 10.42
N GLY A 252 -11.85 -10.20 9.94
CA GLY A 252 -13.12 -10.67 10.53
C GLY A 252 -13.92 -9.68 11.37
N GLN A 253 -13.47 -8.44 11.57
CA GLN A 253 -14.34 -7.40 12.12
C GLN A 253 -14.93 -6.58 10.97
N GLN A 254 -16.21 -6.82 10.66
CA GLN A 254 -16.99 -5.86 9.87
C GLN A 254 -17.13 -4.59 10.70
N TYR A 255 -16.36 -3.56 10.38
CA TYR A 255 -16.47 -2.28 11.06
C TYR A 255 -17.46 -1.41 10.31
N TYR A 256 -18.55 -1.03 10.99
CA TYR A 256 -19.39 0.07 10.52
C TYR A 256 -18.75 1.36 10.98
N TYR A 257 -18.57 2.33 10.07
CA TYR A 257 -18.17 3.68 10.44
C TYR A 257 -19.28 4.66 10.12
N TYR A 258 -19.47 5.58 11.06
CA TYR A 258 -20.41 6.68 10.96
C TYR A 258 -19.59 7.95 10.72
N LYS A 259 -19.71 8.55 9.53
CA LYS A 259 -19.23 9.91 9.31
C LYS A 259 -20.32 10.85 9.77
N ILE A 260 -20.14 11.49 10.91
CA ILE A 260 -21.08 12.52 11.38
C ILE A 260 -20.77 13.80 10.61
N GLY A 261 -21.55 14.06 9.55
CA GLY A 261 -21.53 15.32 8.82
C GLY A 261 -22.51 16.33 9.40
N ALA A 262 -22.45 17.58 8.91
CA ALA A 262 -23.38 18.65 9.29
C ALA A 262 -24.86 18.31 8.98
N GLU A 263 -25.11 17.35 8.06
CA GLU A 263 -26.44 16.92 7.65
C GLU A 263 -26.87 15.56 8.26
N GLY A 264 -26.12 15.03 9.23
CA GLY A 264 -26.39 13.75 9.88
C GLY A 264 -25.32 12.69 9.66
N GLY A 265 -25.43 11.58 10.39
CA GLY A 265 -24.48 10.46 10.33
C GLY A 265 -24.67 9.60 9.08
N GLU A 266 -23.74 9.67 8.13
CA GLU A 266 -23.70 8.76 6.99
C GLU A 266 -22.96 7.48 7.40
N ARG A 267 -23.67 6.35 7.40
CA ARG A 267 -23.04 5.02 7.51
C ARG A 267 -22.42 4.69 6.16
N ARG A 268 -21.09 4.64 6.10
CA ARG A 268 -20.39 4.10 4.92
C ARG A 268 -19.96 2.68 5.23
N ASP A 269 -20.48 1.71 4.49
CA ASP A 269 -19.96 0.35 4.58
C ASP A 269 -18.53 0.33 4.01
N THR A 270 -17.65 -0.47 4.63
CA THR A 270 -16.22 -0.71 4.28
C THR A 270 -15.97 -1.10 2.83
N THR A 271 -17.05 -1.31 2.09
CA THR A 271 -17.10 -1.99 0.82
C THR A 271 -17.60 -1.10 -0.31
N SER A 272 -17.59 0.21 -0.15
CA SER A 272 -17.88 1.08 -1.31
C SER A 272 -16.89 0.75 -2.42
N ALA A 273 -17.40 0.52 -3.63
CA ALA A 273 -16.58 0.13 -4.77
C ALA A 273 -15.43 1.13 -5.03
N ALA A 274 -15.61 2.40 -4.65
CA ALA A 274 -14.59 3.44 -4.75
C ALA A 274 -13.35 3.20 -3.86
N ALA A 275 -13.54 2.81 -2.59
CA ALA A 275 -12.42 2.56 -1.68
C ALA A 275 -11.59 1.33 -2.13
N VAL A 276 -12.27 0.31 -2.66
CA VAL A 276 -11.62 -0.90 -3.13
C VAL A 276 -10.99 -0.74 -4.52
N ALA A 277 -11.61 0.03 -5.41
CA ALA A 277 -11.05 0.39 -6.72
C ALA A 277 -9.82 1.31 -6.61
N MET A 278 -9.66 2.08 -5.53
CA MET A 278 -8.42 2.80 -5.26
C MET A 278 -7.31 1.85 -4.76
N ALA A 279 -7.64 0.89 -3.88
CA ALA A 279 -6.67 -0.09 -3.39
C ALA A 279 -6.19 -1.07 -4.48
N SER A 280 -7.04 -1.41 -5.47
CA SER A 280 -6.66 -2.33 -6.56
C SER A 280 -5.79 -1.69 -7.65
N ARG A 281 -5.72 -0.36 -7.72
CA ARG A 281 -4.91 0.37 -8.71
C ARG A 281 -3.42 0.43 -8.40
N VAL A 282 -3.01 0.11 -7.17
CA VAL A 282 -1.66 0.48 -6.69
C VAL A 282 -0.54 -0.43 -7.21
N ASP A 283 -0.77 -1.70 -7.56
CA ASP A 283 0.37 -2.54 -8.00
C ASP A 283 0.02 -3.78 -8.84
N VAL A 284 -1.20 -3.89 -9.38
CA VAL A 284 -1.58 -5.03 -10.25
C VAL A 284 -1.08 -4.83 -11.70
N SER A 285 -0.74 -3.58 -12.08
CA SER A 285 -0.31 -3.23 -13.45
C SER A 285 1.21 -3.32 -13.68
N THR A 286 2.03 -3.44 -12.63
CA THR A 286 3.47 -3.67 -12.79
C THR A 286 3.69 -5.13 -13.19
N GLN A 287 4.17 -5.35 -14.42
CA GLN A 287 4.39 -6.65 -15.07
C GLN A 287 5.53 -7.49 -14.46
N GLY A 288 5.63 -7.50 -13.14
CA GLY A 288 6.48 -8.34 -12.33
C GLY A 288 6.08 -8.11 -10.88
N ARG A 289 5.31 -9.04 -10.31
CA ARG A 289 4.89 -8.98 -8.91
C ARG A 289 6.09 -8.65 -8.04
N LEU A 290 5.93 -7.68 -7.14
CA LEU A 290 6.89 -7.42 -6.09
C LEU A 290 7.25 -8.73 -5.41
N SER A 291 8.54 -9.00 -5.30
CA SER A 291 9.04 -10.13 -4.54
C SER A 291 10.46 -9.83 -4.10
N CYS A 292 10.90 -10.52 -3.06
CA CYS A 292 12.26 -10.34 -2.58
C CYS A 292 13.34 -10.77 -3.58
N GLU A 293 13.00 -11.72 -4.46
CA GLU A 293 13.87 -12.13 -5.56
C GLU A 293 14.07 -10.99 -6.55
N LYS A 294 13.01 -10.21 -6.85
CA LYS A 294 13.09 -9.07 -7.75
C LYS A 294 13.98 -7.94 -7.22
N PHE A 295 13.99 -7.71 -5.91
CA PHE A 295 14.89 -6.72 -5.29
C PHE A 295 16.38 -7.11 -5.32
N ARG A 296 16.72 -8.37 -5.65
CA ARG A 296 18.12 -8.78 -5.87
C ARG A 296 18.61 -8.42 -7.27
N ASP A 297 17.71 -8.28 -8.23
CA ASP A 297 18.03 -7.90 -9.59
C ASP A 297 18.11 -6.37 -9.68
N SER A 298 19.33 -5.82 -9.69
CA SER A 298 19.56 -4.38 -9.76
C SER A 298 18.97 -3.74 -11.03
N SER A 299 18.88 -4.48 -12.14
CA SER A 299 18.26 -4.00 -13.38
C SER A 299 16.74 -3.92 -13.26
N TRP A 300 16.13 -4.86 -12.53
CA TRP A 300 14.71 -4.79 -12.20
C TRP A 300 14.42 -3.61 -11.27
N VAL A 301 15.25 -3.39 -10.25
CA VAL A 301 15.12 -2.26 -9.30
C VAL A 301 15.27 -0.93 -10.03
N GLU A 302 16.21 -0.81 -10.96
CA GLU A 302 16.35 0.40 -11.80
C GLU A 302 15.05 0.77 -12.52
N VAL A 303 14.40 -0.21 -13.14
CA VAL A 303 13.19 0.03 -13.95
C VAL A 303 11.94 0.21 -13.08
N ASN A 304 11.78 -0.60 -12.03
CA ASN A 304 10.54 -0.69 -11.26
C ASN A 304 10.59 0.10 -9.94
N ARG A 305 11.77 0.55 -9.52
CA ARG A 305 12.02 1.31 -8.29
C ARG A 305 12.97 2.49 -8.57
N PRO A 306 12.56 3.44 -9.43
CA PRO A 306 13.39 4.60 -9.77
C PRO A 306 13.70 5.53 -8.58
N LEU A 307 12.96 5.39 -7.48
CA LEU A 307 13.23 6.10 -6.22
C LEU A 307 14.44 5.54 -5.45
N TRP A 308 14.95 4.36 -5.83
CA TRP A 308 16.15 3.79 -5.24
C TRP A 308 17.39 4.39 -5.90
N PRO A 309 18.26 5.07 -5.14
CA PRO A 309 19.41 5.74 -5.72
C PRO A 309 20.46 4.75 -6.28
N PRO A 310 21.26 5.16 -7.29
CA PRO A 310 22.23 4.27 -7.94
C PRO A 310 23.21 3.59 -6.99
N ASN A 311 23.73 4.33 -6.00
CA ASN A 311 24.67 3.81 -5.00
C ASN A 311 24.05 2.73 -4.08
N LEU A 312 22.74 2.78 -3.85
CA LEU A 312 22.02 1.71 -3.15
C LEU A 312 21.85 0.48 -4.05
N ARG A 313 21.60 0.68 -5.34
CA ARG A 313 21.55 -0.41 -6.34
C ARG A 313 22.90 -1.11 -6.47
N ASP A 314 24.01 -0.39 -6.40
CA ASP A 314 25.34 -0.99 -6.36
C ASP A 314 25.54 -1.85 -5.09
N SER A 315 25.01 -1.37 -3.96
CA SER A 315 25.04 -2.11 -2.69
C SER A 315 24.21 -3.41 -2.76
N LEU A 316 23.12 -3.43 -3.53
CA LEU A 316 22.34 -4.65 -3.81
C LEU A 316 23.15 -5.68 -4.60
N ILE A 317 23.96 -5.26 -5.56
CA ILE A 317 24.84 -6.18 -6.32
C ILE A 317 25.84 -6.85 -5.38
N ALA A 318 26.42 -6.08 -4.46
CA ALA A 318 27.30 -6.62 -3.43
C ALA A 318 26.54 -7.60 -2.50
N PHE A 319 25.29 -7.27 -2.14
CA PHE A 319 24.43 -8.12 -1.34
C PHE A 319 24.14 -9.46 -2.01
N ASP A 320 23.66 -9.44 -3.25
CA ASP A 320 23.27 -10.64 -3.98
C ASP A 320 24.45 -11.59 -4.20
N LYS A 321 25.63 -11.04 -4.54
CA LYS A 321 26.85 -11.82 -4.71
C LYS A 321 27.30 -12.51 -3.42
N ALA A 322 27.14 -11.86 -2.28
CA ALA A 322 27.63 -12.36 -1.01
C ALA A 322 26.66 -13.35 -0.35
N ILE A 323 25.35 -13.07 -0.40
CA ILE A 323 24.32 -13.80 0.34
C ILE A 323 23.43 -14.56 -0.65
N PRO A 324 23.57 -15.90 -0.77
CA PRO A 324 22.74 -16.67 -1.68
C PRO A 324 21.26 -16.58 -1.27
N PRO A 325 20.32 -16.66 -2.23
CA PRO A 325 18.90 -16.67 -1.93
C PRO A 325 18.55 -17.88 -1.07
N LYS A 326 17.77 -17.65 -0.02
CA LYS A 326 17.22 -18.70 0.84
C LYS A 326 15.71 -18.77 0.61
N PRO A 327 15.09 -19.96 0.71
CA PRO A 327 13.64 -20.07 0.72
C PRO A 327 13.06 -19.22 1.84
N LEU A 328 12.13 -18.32 1.51
CA LEU A 328 11.45 -17.52 2.52
C LEU A 328 10.45 -18.39 3.26
N VAL A 329 10.57 -18.44 4.58
CA VAL A 329 9.59 -19.11 5.45
C VAL A 329 8.76 -18.02 6.12
N MET A 330 7.48 -17.94 5.78
CA MET A 330 6.57 -17.01 6.45
C MET A 330 6.41 -17.45 7.91
N PRO A 331 6.61 -16.55 8.89
CA PRO A 331 6.40 -16.87 10.29
C PRO A 331 4.94 -17.21 10.53
N GLN A 332 4.67 -18.12 11.46
CA GLN A 332 3.30 -18.42 11.88
C GLN A 332 2.72 -17.24 12.66
N ARG A 333 1.39 -17.09 12.62
CA ARG A 333 0.69 -16.07 13.42
C ARG A 333 1.06 -16.18 14.90
N GLY A 334 1.37 -15.03 15.52
CA GLY A 334 1.73 -14.98 16.94
C GLY A 334 3.17 -15.42 17.24
N SER A 335 3.95 -15.75 16.21
CA SER A 335 5.39 -15.91 16.36
C SER A 335 6.03 -14.61 16.87
N PRO A 336 7.11 -14.70 17.65
CA PRO A 336 7.89 -13.54 18.03
C PRO A 336 8.42 -12.81 16.78
N LEU A 337 8.72 -11.52 16.94
CA LEU A 337 9.35 -10.71 15.90
C LEU A 337 10.62 -11.40 15.37
N SER A 338 10.89 -11.23 14.08
CA SER A 338 12.08 -11.82 13.46
C SER A 338 13.36 -11.21 14.06
N ARG A 339 14.49 -11.91 13.90
CA ARG A 339 15.75 -11.52 14.57
C ARG A 339 16.23 -10.13 14.17
N GLY A 340 16.08 -9.78 12.89
CA GLY A 340 16.41 -8.44 12.38
C GLY A 340 15.57 -7.34 13.05
N GLU A 341 14.35 -7.65 13.44
CA GLU A 341 13.48 -6.69 14.12
C GLU A 341 13.92 -6.42 15.56
N LEU A 342 14.37 -7.45 16.27
CA LEU A 342 14.88 -7.31 17.63
C LEU A 342 16.13 -6.44 17.67
N ASP A 343 17.00 -6.57 16.66
CA ASP A 343 18.23 -5.79 16.56
C ASP A 343 17.96 -4.31 16.30
N THR A 344 16.87 -3.94 15.60
CA THR A 344 16.49 -2.53 15.38
C THR A 344 15.89 -1.83 16.60
N LEU A 345 15.50 -2.59 17.63
CA LEU A 345 14.84 -2.08 18.83
C LEU A 345 15.80 -1.84 20.01
N ARG A 346 17.06 -2.26 19.89
CA ARG A 346 18.10 -2.10 20.92
C ARG A 346 18.93 -0.86 20.68
#